data_AF-A0A1C5H640-F1
#
_entry.id   AF-A0A1C5H640-F1
#
_cell.length_a   1.000
_cell.length_b   1.000
_cell.length_c   1.000
_cell.angle_alpha   90.00
_cell.angle_beta   90.00
_cell.angle_gamma   90.00
#
_symmetry.space_group_name_H-M   'P 1'
#
loop_
_entity.id
_entity.type
_entity.pdbx_description
1 polymer ?
#
loop_
_entity_poly.entity_id
_entity_poly.type
_entity_poly.pdbx_seq_one_letter_code
_entity_poly.pdbx_strand_id
1 'polypeptide(L)'
;MARLTGAPPDPAAFTDAENWTGGFYELAIEVGDADDERLDRALGALWRAAGIRGCHLDPDREPDETIVVPPAWSSMVGSDHLYGRVDLPGGARIVCGVFVTREDQGTDWVDFYVPTTALARVDARVGGFPFSDDGGSRSLDWRRPIDDWLAAVGAEMYDDVGFRLGLIGFEVFGDPDVEEPFDRADPPPCFGYLFPEPAGVRYVPATR
;
A
#
# COMPACT_ATOMS: atom_id res chain seq x y z
N MET A 1 -2.80 -41.86 1.52
CA MET A 1 -2.74 -40.40 1.26
C MET A 1 -2.54 -39.69 2.58
N ALA A 2 -1.27 -39.45 2.95
CA ALA A 2 -0.96 -38.67 4.15
C ALA A 2 -1.40 -37.21 3.90
N ARG A 3 -2.32 -36.70 4.74
CA ARG A 3 -2.56 -35.27 4.83
C ARG A 3 -1.29 -34.66 5.44
N LEU A 4 -0.58 -33.83 4.68
CA LEU A 4 0.44 -32.95 5.23
C LEU A 4 -0.26 -32.02 6.22
N THR A 5 -0.15 -32.33 7.51
CA THR A 5 -0.56 -31.47 8.62
C THR A 5 0.52 -30.41 8.80
N GLY A 6 0.64 -29.50 7.84
CA GLY A 6 1.32 -28.22 8.05
C GLY A 6 0.34 -27.25 8.71
N ALA A 7 0.83 -26.38 9.59
CA ALA A 7 0.05 -25.19 9.94
C ALA A 7 -0.33 -24.45 8.65
N PRO A 8 -1.52 -23.81 8.58
CA PRO A 8 -1.82 -22.92 7.46
C PRO A 8 -0.70 -21.88 7.35
N PRO A 9 -0.30 -21.51 6.13
CA PRO A 9 0.83 -20.61 5.94
C PRO A 9 0.48 -19.23 6.52
N ASP A 10 1.43 -18.62 7.22
CA ASP A 10 1.21 -17.36 7.97
C ASP A 10 1.34 -16.17 7.00
N PRO A 11 0.28 -15.38 6.77
CA PRO A 11 0.32 -14.23 5.88
C PRO A 11 1.16 -13.06 6.43
N ALA A 12 1.62 -13.14 7.68
CA ALA A 12 2.50 -12.18 8.32
C ALA A 12 3.98 -12.62 8.40
N ALA A 13 4.31 -13.82 7.91
CA ALA A 13 5.69 -14.32 7.87
C ALA A 13 6.46 -13.65 6.72
N PHE A 14 7.64 -13.12 7.03
CA PHE A 14 8.51 -12.47 6.04
C PHE A 14 9.11 -13.52 5.10
N THR A 15 9.60 -14.62 5.67
CA THR A 15 10.36 -15.65 4.96
C THR A 15 9.50 -16.61 4.13
N ASP A 16 8.17 -16.49 4.22
CA ASP A 16 7.28 -17.16 3.28
C ASP A 16 7.23 -16.37 1.97
N ALA A 17 8.09 -16.75 1.03
CA ALA A 17 8.24 -16.08 -0.26
C ALA A 17 6.92 -15.95 -1.04
N GLU A 18 5.95 -16.85 -0.86
CA GLU A 18 4.65 -16.74 -1.54
C GLU A 18 3.88 -15.49 -1.09
N ASN A 19 4.08 -15.02 0.15
CA ASN A 19 3.44 -13.81 0.64
C ASN A 19 3.78 -12.59 -0.22
N TRP A 20 4.93 -12.56 -0.91
CA TRP A 20 5.40 -11.40 -1.68
C TRP A 20 5.12 -11.51 -3.19
N THR A 21 4.17 -12.36 -3.60
CA THR A 21 3.86 -12.63 -5.02
C THR A 21 2.47 -12.13 -5.43
N GLY A 22 2.15 -12.25 -6.72
CA GLY A 22 0.81 -12.01 -7.30
C GLY A 22 0.57 -10.58 -7.79
N GLY A 23 1.14 -9.60 -7.09
CA GLY A 23 0.97 -8.17 -7.34
C GLY A 23 0.59 -7.46 -6.03
N PHE A 24 0.40 -6.15 -6.11
CA PHE A 24 0.29 -5.30 -4.93
C PHE A 24 -1.01 -4.50 -4.91
N TYR A 25 -1.64 -4.42 -3.75
CA TYR A 25 -2.74 -3.50 -3.50
C TYR A 25 -2.22 -2.32 -2.68
N GLU A 26 -2.42 -1.11 -3.18
CA GLU A 26 -1.55 0.02 -2.85
C GLU A 26 -2.33 1.27 -2.44
N LEU A 27 -1.64 2.11 -1.67
CA LEU A 27 -1.90 3.53 -1.50
C LEU A 27 -0.67 4.29 -1.99
N ALA A 28 -0.80 4.98 -3.12
CA ALA A 28 0.24 5.84 -3.70
C ALA A 28 -0.05 7.31 -3.34
N ILE A 29 0.91 8.03 -2.78
CA ILE A 29 0.76 9.44 -2.38
C ILE A 29 1.81 10.30 -3.08
N GLU A 30 1.37 11.28 -3.87
CA GLU A 30 2.21 12.32 -4.46
C GLU A 30 2.50 13.40 -3.41
N VAL A 31 3.61 13.27 -2.68
CA VAL A 31 3.95 14.17 -1.57
C VAL A 31 4.29 15.58 -2.08
N GLY A 32 4.84 15.69 -3.28
CA GLY A 32 5.15 16.96 -3.98
C GLY A 32 6.58 17.01 -4.53
N ASP A 33 7.13 18.21 -4.76
CA ASP A 33 8.49 18.38 -5.36
C ASP A 33 9.60 17.78 -4.47
N ALA A 34 10.62 17.16 -5.06
CA ALA A 34 11.71 16.49 -4.36
C ALA A 34 12.20 17.19 -3.06
N ASP A 35 11.99 16.55 -1.90
CA ASP A 35 12.34 17.09 -0.58
C ASP A 35 12.52 15.93 0.43
N ASP A 36 13.78 15.65 0.80
CA ASP A 36 14.13 14.55 1.71
C ASP A 36 13.54 14.73 3.13
N GLU A 37 13.43 15.96 3.64
CA GLU A 37 12.84 16.20 4.96
C GLU A 37 11.32 15.99 4.93
N ARG A 38 10.68 16.32 3.81
CA ARG A 38 9.26 16.03 3.61
C ARG A 38 9.02 14.53 3.42
N LEU A 39 9.90 13.82 2.71
CA LEU A 39 9.85 12.36 2.59
C LEU A 39 9.98 11.67 3.95
N ASP A 40 10.94 12.05 4.77
CA ASP A 40 11.11 11.48 6.13
C ASP A 40 9.84 11.68 6.97
N ARG A 41 9.24 12.87 6.90
CA ARG A 41 7.97 13.14 7.59
C ARG A 41 6.82 12.32 7.02
N ALA A 42 6.74 12.16 5.70
CA ALA A 42 5.69 11.39 5.03
C ALA A 42 5.77 9.90 5.37
N LEU A 43 6.96 9.31 5.33
CA LEU A 43 7.20 7.92 5.73
C LEU A 43 6.84 7.70 7.21
N GLY A 44 7.24 8.62 8.09
CA GLY A 44 6.86 8.57 9.50
C GLY A 44 5.36 8.72 9.73
N ALA A 45 4.67 9.59 8.99
CA ALA A 45 3.23 9.78 9.06
C ALA A 45 2.49 8.53 8.57
N LEU A 46 2.88 7.98 7.42
CA LEU A 46 2.35 6.73 6.87
C LEU A 46 2.49 5.58 7.88
N TRP A 47 3.68 5.41 8.47
CA TRP A 47 3.93 4.32 9.42
C TRP A 47 3.00 4.38 10.62
N ARG A 48 2.73 5.58 11.14
CA ARG A 48 1.80 5.81 12.25
C ARG A 48 0.36 5.59 11.84
N ALA A 49 -0.08 6.22 10.75
CA ALA A 49 -1.47 6.21 10.28
C ALA A 49 -1.91 4.79 9.88
N ALA A 50 -1.07 4.06 9.16
CA ALA A 50 -1.34 2.66 8.80
C ALA A 50 -1.11 1.69 9.98
N GLY A 51 -0.50 2.13 11.09
CA GLY A 51 -0.22 1.27 12.23
C GLY A 51 0.80 0.15 11.93
N ILE A 52 1.77 0.44 11.07
CA ILE A 52 2.79 -0.53 10.63
C ILE A 52 3.71 -0.89 11.80
N ARG A 53 3.91 -2.19 12.01
CA ARG A 53 4.73 -2.75 13.09
C ARG A 53 6.08 -3.22 12.57
N GLY A 54 7.14 -2.79 13.26
CA GLY A 54 8.52 -2.98 12.79
C GLY A 54 8.82 -2.05 11.62
N CYS A 55 10.06 -2.04 11.16
CA CYS A 55 10.51 -1.35 9.95
C CYS A 55 11.84 -1.97 9.58
N HIS A 56 11.84 -2.75 8.50
CA HIS A 56 12.90 -3.68 8.16
C HIS A 56 13.33 -3.49 6.71
N LEU A 57 14.56 -3.87 6.38
CA LEU A 57 15.14 -3.71 5.03
C LEU A 57 15.18 -5.03 4.23
N ASP A 58 14.92 -6.16 4.88
CA ASP A 58 15.16 -7.49 4.31
C ASP A 58 13.93 -8.38 4.56
N PRO A 59 13.16 -8.74 3.52
CA PRO A 59 12.01 -9.62 3.65
C PRO A 59 12.41 -11.11 3.68
N ASP A 60 13.68 -11.46 3.41
CA ASP A 60 14.17 -12.85 3.43
C ASP A 60 14.56 -13.32 4.84
N ARG A 61 14.29 -12.48 5.85
CA ARG A 61 14.61 -12.74 7.27
C ARG A 61 13.44 -12.34 8.14
N GLU A 62 13.18 -13.11 9.19
CA GLU A 62 12.06 -12.78 10.08
C GLU A 62 12.31 -11.48 10.88
N PRO A 63 11.25 -10.75 11.28
CA PRO A 63 11.39 -9.48 11.99
C PRO A 63 12.19 -9.54 13.30
N ASP A 64 12.26 -10.68 13.98
CA ASP A 64 13.05 -10.88 15.19
C ASP A 64 14.54 -11.15 14.91
N GLU A 65 14.90 -11.42 13.66
CA GLU A 65 16.27 -11.65 13.20
C GLU A 65 16.91 -10.39 12.60
N THR A 66 16.11 -9.34 12.36
CA THR A 66 16.54 -8.11 11.68
C THR A 66 16.55 -6.91 12.61
N ILE A 67 17.27 -5.86 12.21
CA ILE A 67 17.32 -4.59 12.95
C ILE A 67 16.13 -3.74 12.51
N VAL A 68 15.40 -3.19 13.49
CA VAL A 68 14.37 -2.17 13.22
C VAL A 68 15.07 -0.85 12.92
N VAL A 69 14.78 -0.27 11.76
CA VAL A 69 15.29 1.05 11.33
C VAL A 69 14.20 2.13 11.44
N PRO A 70 14.57 3.42 11.47
CA PRO A 70 13.58 4.49 11.33
C PRO A 70 12.82 4.40 9.99
N PRO A 71 11.51 4.73 9.94
CA PRO A 71 10.78 4.86 8.68
C PRO A 71 11.15 6.20 8.02
N ALA A 72 12.32 6.23 7.38
CA ALA A 72 12.94 7.43 6.83
C ALA A 72 13.66 7.10 5.52
N TRP A 73 13.71 8.06 4.61
CA TRP A 73 14.40 7.99 3.32
C TRP A 73 15.88 7.63 3.52
N SER A 74 16.52 8.23 4.52
CA SER A 74 17.91 7.92 4.88
C SER A 74 18.15 6.46 5.32
N SER A 75 17.10 5.73 5.70
CA SER A 75 17.22 4.31 6.07
C SER A 75 17.16 3.37 4.86
N MET A 76 16.72 3.86 3.70
CA MET A 76 16.58 3.10 2.45
C MET A 76 17.90 3.01 1.64
N VAL A 77 19.04 3.38 2.22
CA VAL A 77 20.33 3.29 1.52
C VAL A 77 20.68 1.83 1.24
N GLY A 78 20.60 1.45 -0.04
CA GLY A 78 20.87 0.08 -0.50
C GLY A 78 19.68 -0.87 -0.41
N SER A 79 18.47 -0.37 -0.14
CA SER A 79 17.21 -1.11 -0.24
C SER A 79 16.15 -0.24 -0.90
N ASP A 80 15.47 -0.76 -1.91
CA ASP A 80 14.41 -0.01 -2.59
C ASP A 80 13.11 0.04 -1.77
N HIS A 81 13.00 -0.80 -0.73
CA HIS A 81 11.79 -0.97 0.07
C HIS A 81 12.07 -0.96 1.58
N LEU A 82 11.05 -0.54 2.33
CA LEU A 82 10.91 -0.77 3.77
C LEU A 82 9.77 -1.78 3.99
N TYR A 83 9.96 -2.71 4.91
CA TYR A 83 9.01 -3.79 5.19
C TYR A 83 8.48 -3.73 6.61
N GLY A 84 7.23 -4.17 6.78
CA GLY A 84 6.58 -4.22 8.07
C GLY A 84 5.42 -5.20 8.10
N ARG A 85 4.62 -5.12 9.16
CA ARG A 85 3.37 -5.86 9.30
C ARG A 85 2.25 -4.92 9.70
N VAL A 86 1.06 -5.17 9.17
CA VAL A 86 -0.13 -4.35 9.45
C VAL A 86 -1.29 -5.22 9.89
N ASP A 87 -2.15 -4.69 10.76
CA ASP A 87 -3.43 -5.29 11.10
C ASP A 87 -4.51 -4.69 10.19
N LEU A 88 -5.13 -5.50 9.34
CA LEU A 88 -6.19 -5.06 8.44
C LEU A 88 -7.50 -4.79 9.20
N PRO A 89 -8.50 -4.10 8.60
CA PRO A 89 -9.79 -3.84 9.23
C PRO A 89 -10.54 -5.08 9.76
N GLY A 90 -10.27 -6.26 9.18
CA GLY A 90 -10.80 -7.55 9.66
C GLY A 90 -10.06 -8.16 10.86
N GLY A 91 -9.01 -7.50 11.36
CA GLY A 91 -8.14 -7.96 12.45
C GLY A 91 -7.05 -8.95 12.04
N ALA A 92 -7.01 -9.35 10.77
CA ALA A 92 -5.95 -10.20 10.25
C ALA A 92 -4.65 -9.41 10.12
N ARG A 93 -3.53 -10.02 10.54
CA ARG A 93 -2.19 -9.46 10.35
C ARG A 93 -1.58 -9.99 9.08
N ILE A 94 -1.00 -9.11 8.26
CA ILE A 94 -0.26 -9.50 7.05
C ILE A 94 1.05 -8.73 6.93
N VAL A 95 1.94 -9.21 6.06
CA VAL A 95 3.11 -8.44 5.62
C VAL A 95 2.68 -7.25 4.75
N CYS A 96 3.47 -6.19 4.79
CA CYS A 96 3.31 -5.01 3.93
C CYS A 96 4.69 -4.43 3.59
N GLY A 97 4.74 -3.59 2.57
CA GLY A 97 5.94 -2.83 2.24
C GLY A 97 5.63 -1.38 1.88
N VAL A 98 6.69 -0.59 1.84
CA VAL A 98 6.68 0.79 1.39
C VAL A 98 7.86 0.99 0.46
N PHE A 99 7.67 1.67 -0.66
CA PHE A 99 8.77 2.21 -1.46
C PHE A 99 8.56 3.69 -1.74
N VAL A 100 9.63 4.32 -2.22
CA VAL A 100 9.63 5.73 -2.59
C VAL A 100 10.12 5.84 -4.01
N THR A 101 9.39 6.57 -4.83
CA THR A 101 9.84 6.94 -6.18
C THR A 101 10.10 8.43 -6.24
N ARG A 102 11.27 8.78 -6.76
CA ARG A 102 11.61 10.16 -7.12
C ARG A 102 11.69 10.23 -8.64
N GLU A 103 10.74 10.94 -9.23
CA GLU A 103 10.71 11.16 -10.68
C GLU A 103 11.84 12.12 -11.12
N ASP A 104 12.39 11.89 -12.31
CA ASP A 104 13.40 12.79 -12.89
C ASP A 104 12.79 14.17 -13.17
N GLN A 105 13.24 15.18 -12.41
CA GLN A 105 12.66 16.55 -12.42
C GLN A 105 11.17 16.61 -12.00
N GLY A 106 10.67 15.57 -11.34
CA GLY A 106 9.28 15.44 -10.95
C GLY A 106 9.09 15.39 -9.43
N THR A 107 8.04 14.70 -9.03
CA THR A 107 7.59 14.64 -7.63
C THR A 107 8.09 13.40 -6.90
N ASP A 108 8.14 13.52 -5.58
CA ASP A 108 8.32 12.41 -4.66
C ASP A 108 6.97 11.72 -4.43
N TRP A 109 6.97 10.40 -4.64
CA TRP A 109 5.87 9.51 -4.36
C TRP A 109 6.23 8.54 -3.23
N VAL A 110 5.27 8.30 -2.35
CA VAL A 110 5.36 7.27 -1.30
C VAL A 110 4.27 6.25 -1.55
N ASP A 111 4.68 4.99 -1.70
CA ASP A 111 3.81 3.89 -2.08
C ASP A 111 3.76 2.86 -0.96
N PHE A 112 2.64 2.81 -0.26
CA PHE A 112 2.33 1.73 0.68
C PHE A 112 1.68 0.58 -0.08
N TYR A 113 2.08 -0.66 0.20
CA TYR A 113 1.46 -1.82 -0.41
C TYR A 113 1.24 -2.99 0.53
N VAL A 114 0.19 -3.75 0.23
CA VAL A 114 -0.04 -5.10 0.74
C VAL A 114 -0.01 -6.10 -0.42
N PRO A 115 0.78 -7.19 -0.32
CA PRO A 115 0.79 -8.19 -1.37
C PRO A 115 -0.55 -8.92 -1.50
N THR A 116 -1.01 -9.11 -2.73
CA THR A 116 -2.29 -9.75 -3.01
C THR A 116 -2.33 -11.23 -2.60
N THR A 117 -1.22 -11.97 -2.69
CA THR A 117 -1.17 -13.35 -2.20
C THR A 117 -1.31 -13.42 -0.67
N ALA A 118 -0.64 -12.54 0.08
CA ALA A 118 -0.84 -12.45 1.54
C ALA A 118 -2.29 -12.07 1.88
N LEU A 119 -2.89 -11.17 1.10
CA LEU A 119 -4.29 -10.77 1.25
C LEU A 119 -5.27 -11.93 0.95
N ALA A 120 -5.00 -12.73 -0.09
CA ALA A 120 -5.83 -13.87 -0.47
C ALA A 120 -5.85 -14.99 0.58
N ARG A 121 -4.80 -15.07 1.40
CA ARG A 121 -4.73 -16.02 2.54
C ARG A 121 -5.66 -15.63 3.68
N VAL A 122 -6.02 -14.35 3.81
CA VAL A 122 -6.93 -13.85 4.85
C VAL A 122 -8.34 -13.60 4.33
N ASP A 123 -8.50 -13.36 3.02
CA ASP A 123 -9.78 -13.20 2.35
C ASP A 123 -9.81 -13.94 1.01
N ALA A 124 -10.49 -15.08 0.98
CA ALA A 124 -10.60 -15.93 -0.21
C ALA A 124 -11.28 -15.23 -1.40
N ARG A 125 -11.99 -14.12 -1.19
CA ARG A 125 -12.65 -13.33 -2.25
C ARG A 125 -11.65 -12.58 -3.12
N VAL A 126 -10.41 -12.40 -2.67
CA VAL A 126 -9.33 -11.80 -3.48
C VAL A 126 -9.06 -12.63 -4.73
N GLY A 127 -9.02 -13.97 -4.57
CA GLY A 127 -8.94 -14.91 -5.69
C GLY A 127 -7.80 -14.59 -6.67
N GLY A 128 -8.12 -14.55 -7.96
CA GLY A 128 -7.18 -14.20 -9.03
C GLY A 128 -7.28 -12.75 -9.49
N PHE A 129 -7.66 -11.82 -8.59
CA PHE A 129 -7.73 -10.39 -8.91
C PHE A 129 -6.38 -9.83 -9.39
N PRO A 130 -6.35 -8.88 -10.34
CA PRO A 130 -7.49 -8.36 -11.12
C PRO A 130 -7.84 -9.20 -12.35
N PHE A 131 -7.12 -10.29 -12.61
CA PHE A 131 -7.14 -11.00 -13.89
C PHE A 131 -8.28 -12.03 -14.06
N SER A 132 -8.98 -12.40 -12.99
CA SER A 132 -10.11 -13.32 -13.04
C SER A 132 -11.45 -12.62 -13.34
N ASP A 133 -12.48 -13.38 -13.71
CA ASP A 133 -13.86 -12.86 -13.94
C ASP A 133 -14.45 -12.15 -12.69
N ASP A 134 -13.87 -12.38 -11.51
CA ASP A 134 -14.23 -11.76 -10.24
C ASP A 134 -13.54 -10.40 -10.04
N GLY A 135 -12.63 -10.02 -10.95
CA GLY A 135 -11.77 -8.84 -10.87
C GLY A 135 -12.46 -7.48 -11.11
N GLY A 136 -13.63 -7.48 -11.74
CA GLY A 136 -14.47 -6.28 -11.90
C GLY A 136 -15.29 -5.96 -10.65
N SER A 137 -16.52 -5.45 -10.80
CA SER A 137 -17.38 -4.98 -9.68
C SER A 137 -17.54 -5.92 -8.47
N ARG A 138 -17.37 -7.25 -8.64
CA ARG A 138 -17.41 -8.22 -7.53
C ARG A 138 -16.19 -8.11 -6.61
N SER A 139 -15.05 -7.62 -7.10
CA SER A 139 -13.87 -7.33 -6.29
C SER A 139 -14.15 -6.25 -5.24
N LEU A 140 -15.10 -5.35 -5.49
CA LEU A 140 -15.46 -4.28 -4.55
C LEU A 140 -15.95 -4.81 -3.20
N ASP A 141 -16.46 -6.05 -3.13
CA ASP A 141 -16.93 -6.65 -1.87
C ASP A 141 -15.80 -6.89 -0.87
N TRP A 142 -14.57 -7.13 -1.33
CA TRP A 142 -13.37 -7.26 -0.49
C TRP A 142 -12.51 -6.00 -0.50
N ARG A 143 -12.49 -5.25 -1.62
CA ARG A 143 -11.71 -4.01 -1.75
C ARG A 143 -12.23 -2.90 -0.87
N ARG A 144 -13.55 -2.65 -0.82
CA ARG A 144 -14.11 -1.48 -0.11
C ARG A 144 -13.63 -1.33 1.35
N PRO A 145 -13.63 -2.38 2.19
CA PRO A 145 -13.06 -2.25 3.54
C PRO A 145 -11.58 -1.86 3.55
N ILE A 146 -10.79 -2.34 2.59
CA ILE A 146 -9.38 -1.99 2.44
C ILE A 146 -9.25 -0.56 1.90
N ASP A 147 -10.05 -0.18 0.90
CA ASP A 147 -10.03 1.17 0.33
C ASP A 147 -10.43 2.24 1.34
N ASP A 148 -11.49 1.99 2.12
CA ASP A 148 -11.94 2.90 3.18
C ASP A 148 -10.84 3.07 4.24
N TRP A 149 -10.12 1.99 4.55
CA TRP A 149 -8.98 2.04 5.47
C TRP A 149 -7.79 2.80 4.87
N LEU A 150 -7.40 2.54 3.63
CA LEU A 150 -6.33 3.27 2.95
C LEU A 150 -6.68 4.75 2.76
N ALA A 151 -7.95 5.07 2.52
CA ALA A 151 -8.43 6.43 2.46
C ALA A 151 -8.32 7.15 3.80
N ALA A 152 -8.60 6.46 4.91
CA ALA A 152 -8.39 6.98 6.25
C ALA A 152 -6.90 7.20 6.54
N VAL A 153 -6.03 6.26 6.16
CA VAL A 153 -4.56 6.42 6.26
C VAL A 153 -4.10 7.66 5.50
N GLY A 154 -4.55 7.82 4.25
CA GLY A 154 -4.22 9.00 3.45
C GLY A 154 -4.75 10.30 4.08
N ALA A 155 -5.97 10.32 4.60
CA ALA A 155 -6.50 11.49 5.30
C ALA A 155 -5.64 11.87 6.53
N GLU A 156 -5.23 10.89 7.34
CA GLU A 156 -4.34 11.13 8.48
C GLU A 156 -2.94 11.62 8.05
N MET A 157 -2.38 11.06 6.96
CA MET A 157 -1.13 11.57 6.40
C MET A 157 -1.25 13.03 5.95
N TYR A 158 -2.37 13.41 5.34
CA TYR A 158 -2.59 14.77 4.87
C TYR A 158 -2.54 15.80 6.00
N ASP A 159 -3.12 15.46 7.16
CA ASP A 159 -3.12 16.34 8.33
C ASP A 159 -1.69 16.62 8.85
N ASP A 160 -0.77 15.67 8.67
CA ASP A 160 0.63 15.77 9.13
C ASP A 160 1.57 16.42 8.11
N VAL A 161 1.46 16.06 6.83
CA VAL A 161 2.46 16.45 5.81
C VAL A 161 1.87 17.14 4.57
N GLY A 162 0.56 17.01 4.35
CA GLY A 162 -0.07 17.35 3.08
C GLY A 162 0.42 16.47 1.91
N PHE A 163 -0.28 16.53 0.79
CA PHE A 163 0.13 15.94 -0.49
C PHE A 163 -0.67 16.58 -1.63
N ARG A 164 -0.38 16.22 -2.89
CA ARG A 164 -1.05 16.72 -4.10
C ARG A 164 -2.17 15.81 -4.61
N LEU A 165 -1.92 14.51 -4.54
CA LEU A 165 -2.84 13.44 -4.96
C LEU A 165 -2.57 12.17 -4.16
N GLY A 166 -3.62 11.37 -3.94
CA GLY A 166 -3.46 9.99 -3.51
C GLY A 166 -4.30 9.05 -4.37
N LEU A 167 -3.80 7.83 -4.58
CA LEU A 167 -4.42 6.78 -5.39
C LEU A 167 -4.51 5.50 -4.58
N ILE A 168 -5.60 4.76 -4.75
CA ILE A 168 -5.84 3.48 -4.08
C ILE A 168 -6.23 2.45 -5.13
N GLY A 169 -5.53 1.31 -5.17
CA GLY A 169 -5.86 0.25 -6.11
C GLY A 169 -4.77 -0.78 -6.31
N PHE A 170 -4.94 -1.61 -7.34
CA PHE A 170 -3.94 -2.58 -7.74
C PHE A 170 -2.86 -1.91 -8.58
N GLU A 171 -1.60 -1.98 -8.14
CA GLU A 171 -0.42 -1.47 -8.87
C GLU A 171 -0.70 -0.10 -9.50
N VAL A 172 -1.14 0.86 -8.68
CA VAL A 172 -1.57 2.20 -9.14
C VAL A 172 -0.40 3.08 -9.51
N PHE A 173 0.77 2.82 -8.93
CA PHE A 173 1.97 3.58 -9.26
C PHE A 173 2.60 3.05 -10.57
N GLY A 174 2.79 3.94 -11.54
CA GLY A 174 3.33 3.60 -12.87
C GLY A 174 2.30 3.11 -13.88
N ASP A 175 0.99 3.23 -13.59
CA ASP A 175 -0.05 3.01 -14.59
C ASP A 175 -0.08 4.18 -15.59
N PRO A 176 0.14 3.96 -16.90
CA PRO A 176 0.14 5.02 -17.91
C PRO A 176 -1.20 5.75 -18.03
N ASP A 177 -2.32 5.15 -17.62
CA ASP A 177 -3.64 5.81 -17.59
C ASP A 177 -3.74 6.87 -16.46
N VAL A 178 -2.80 6.86 -15.51
CA VAL A 178 -2.65 7.86 -14.44
C VAL A 178 -1.70 8.99 -14.85
N GLU A 179 -0.78 8.75 -15.81
CA GLU A 179 0.20 9.74 -16.30
C GLU A 179 -0.40 10.76 -17.30
N GLU A 180 -1.55 10.48 -17.91
CA GLU A 180 -2.29 11.49 -18.68
C GLU A 180 -2.95 12.52 -17.75
N PRO A 181 -3.11 13.80 -18.17
CA PRO A 181 -3.74 14.83 -17.34
C PRO A 181 -5.15 14.41 -16.93
N PHE A 182 -5.22 13.90 -15.71
CA PHE A 182 -6.39 13.33 -15.08
C PHE A 182 -7.49 14.39 -14.89
N ASP A 183 -8.66 14.14 -15.47
CA ASP A 183 -9.84 14.95 -15.21
C ASP A 183 -10.44 14.56 -13.85
N ARG A 184 -10.28 15.45 -12.86
CA ARG A 184 -10.89 15.30 -11.53
C ARG A 184 -12.41 15.16 -11.55
N ALA A 185 -13.07 15.48 -12.66
CA ALA A 185 -14.51 15.32 -12.84
C ALA A 185 -14.95 13.89 -13.18
N ASP A 186 -14.08 13.07 -13.78
CA ASP A 186 -14.43 11.72 -14.26
C ASP A 186 -13.29 10.71 -14.02
N PRO A 187 -13.08 10.25 -12.77
CA PRO A 187 -12.00 9.34 -12.45
C PRO A 187 -12.16 7.97 -13.13
N PRO A 188 -11.05 7.35 -13.60
CA PRO A 188 -11.00 5.96 -13.97
C PRO A 188 -11.68 5.09 -12.92
N PRO A 189 -12.62 4.23 -13.34
CA PRO A 189 -13.46 3.52 -12.41
C PRO A 189 -12.72 2.42 -11.62
N CYS A 190 -11.48 2.08 -11.98
CA CYS A 190 -10.69 1.03 -11.31
C CYS A 190 -9.92 1.50 -10.07
N PHE A 191 -9.78 2.81 -9.84
CA PHE A 191 -8.98 3.36 -8.75
C PHE A 191 -9.82 4.24 -7.81
N GLY A 192 -9.44 4.22 -6.54
CA GLY A 192 -9.86 5.20 -5.57
C GLY A 192 -8.93 6.42 -5.62
N TYR A 193 -9.49 7.61 -5.39
CA TYR A 193 -8.75 8.87 -5.41
C TYR A 193 -8.89 9.63 -4.11
N LEU A 194 -7.80 10.24 -3.68
CA LEU A 194 -7.74 11.14 -2.54
C LEU A 194 -7.38 12.54 -3.05
N PHE A 195 -8.35 13.46 -2.97
CA PHE A 195 -8.15 14.86 -3.35
C PHE A 195 -8.01 15.75 -2.12
N PRO A 196 -6.87 16.41 -1.96
CA PRO A 196 -6.74 17.55 -1.06
C PRO A 196 -7.77 18.64 -1.38
N GLU A 197 -8.52 19.07 -0.36
CA GLU A 197 -9.50 20.15 -0.40
C GLU A 197 -9.32 21.08 0.81
N PRO A 198 -9.88 22.31 0.80
CA PRO A 198 -9.74 23.22 1.94
C PRO A 198 -10.26 22.67 3.28
N ALA A 199 -11.15 21.68 3.25
CA ALA A 199 -11.75 21.07 4.43
C ALA A 199 -11.10 19.73 4.85
N GLY A 200 -10.04 19.28 4.15
CA GLY A 200 -9.39 17.99 4.37
C GLY A 200 -9.25 17.19 3.08
N VAL A 201 -9.28 15.86 3.16
CA VAL A 201 -9.17 14.97 1.99
C VAL A 201 -10.54 14.46 1.58
N ARG A 202 -10.91 14.65 0.31
CA ARG A 202 -12.07 13.99 -0.30
C ARG A 202 -11.65 12.67 -0.93
N TYR A 203 -12.22 11.58 -0.42
CA TYR A 203 -12.10 10.25 -1.05
C TYR A 203 -13.19 10.05 -2.12
N VAL A 204 -12.78 9.63 -3.32
CA VAL A 204 -13.65 9.17 -4.40
C VAL A 204 -13.38 7.68 -4.64
N PRO A 205 -14.33 6.79 -4.37
CA PRO A 205 -14.09 5.35 -4.46
C PRO A 205 -14.03 4.84 -5.89
N ALA A 206 -13.30 3.75 -6.08
CA ALA A 206 -13.38 2.94 -7.30
C ALA A 206 -14.81 2.41 -7.49
N THR A 207 -15.23 2.28 -8.74
CA THR A 207 -16.58 1.79 -9.11
C THR A 207 -16.56 0.47 -9.89
N ARG A 208 -15.38 -0.04 -10.26
CA ARG A 208 -15.22 -1.37 -10.87
C ARG A 208 -13.96 -2.10 -10.39
#